data_AF-A0A485ADZ7-F1
#
_entry.id   AF-A0A485ADZ7-F1
#
_cell.length_a   1.000
_cell.length_b   1.000
_cell.length_c   1.000
_cell.angle_alpha   90.00
_cell.angle_beta   90.00
_cell.angle_gamma   90.00
#
_symmetry.space_group_name_H-M   'P 1'
#
loop_
_entity.id
_entity.type
_entity.pdbx_description
1 polymer ?
#
loop_
_entity_poly.entity_id
_entity_poly.type
_entity_poly.pdbx_seq_one_letter_code
_entity_poly.pdbx_strand_id
1 'polypeptide(L)'
;MTALGHCHPALVEALKSQGETLWHTSNVFTNEPALRLGQKLVDATFAERVVFMNSGTEANETAFKLARYYASTRHSPYKTKIIAFHNAFHGRSLFTVSVGGNLNTPTALAPSGRYCPRPV
;
A
#
# COMPACT_ATOMS: atom_id res chain seq x y z
N MET A 1 14.90 -4.24 0.57
CA MET A 1 15.61 -2.98 0.27
C MET A 1 15.95 -2.31 1.59
N THR A 2 17.17 -1.81 1.72
CA THR A 2 17.63 -1.00 2.87
C THR A 2 18.06 0.36 2.32
N ALA A 3 17.12 1.32 2.21
CA ALA A 3 17.34 2.56 1.47
C ALA A 3 18.48 3.46 2.00
N LEU A 4 18.85 3.30 3.27
CA LEU A 4 19.95 4.05 3.93
C LEU A 4 21.08 3.12 4.41
N GLY A 5 21.15 1.89 3.89
CA GLY A 5 22.10 0.87 4.35
C GLY A 5 21.70 0.17 5.65
N HIS A 6 22.58 -0.70 6.16
CA HIS A 6 22.36 -1.46 7.38
C HIS A 6 22.79 -0.66 8.61
N CYS A 7 21.99 -0.69 9.68
CA CYS A 7 22.31 -0.09 10.98
C CYS A 7 22.69 1.40 10.91
N HIS A 8 22.05 2.19 10.05
CA HIS A 8 22.30 3.63 9.94
C HIS A 8 22.09 4.30 11.31
N PRO A 9 23.07 5.06 11.85
CA PRO A 9 23.08 5.51 13.24
C PRO A 9 21.83 6.34 13.61
N ALA A 10 21.39 7.23 12.71
CA ALA A 10 20.17 8.02 12.95
C ALA A 10 18.88 7.18 13.02
N LEU A 11 18.79 6.06 12.29
CA LEU A 11 17.63 5.16 12.36
C LEU A 11 17.65 4.33 13.64
N VAL A 12 18.83 3.87 14.05
CA VAL A 12 19.01 3.12 15.31
C VAL A 12 18.65 3.99 16.51
N GLU A 13 19.07 5.25 16.52
CA GLU A 13 18.74 6.19 17.59
C GLU A 13 17.23 6.48 17.66
N ALA A 14 16.59 6.75 16.51
CA ALA A 14 15.15 6.96 16.45
C ALA A 14 14.35 5.72 16.92
N LEU A 15 14.84 4.52 16.60
CA LEU A 15 14.24 3.26 17.06
C LEU A 15 14.37 3.09 18.58
N LYS A 16 15.55 3.31 19.15
CA LYS A 16 15.80 3.16 20.59
C LYS A 16 15.00 4.16 21.41
N SER A 17 15.11 5.44 21.09
CA SER A 17 14.42 6.52 21.80
C SER A 17 12.89 6.34 21.80
N GLN A 18 12.29 6.04 20.64
CA GLN A 18 10.85 5.77 20.57
C GLN A 18 10.49 4.45 21.27
N GLY A 19 11.34 3.43 21.19
CA GLY A 19 11.17 2.16 21.87
C GLY A 19 11.21 2.26 23.40
N GLU A 20 11.92 3.21 23.96
CA GLU A 20 11.89 3.48 25.41
C GLU A 20 10.66 4.30 25.82
N THR A 21 9.90 4.83 24.85
CA THR A 21 8.74 5.70 25.09
C THR A 21 7.41 4.97 24.86
N LEU A 22 7.15 4.50 23.63
CA LEU A 22 5.87 3.89 23.24
C LEU A 22 5.97 3.16 21.90
N TRP A 23 5.51 1.90 21.85
CA TRP A 23 5.58 1.05 20.65
C TRP A 23 4.29 1.01 19.85
N HIS A 24 3.16 0.75 20.51
CA HIS A 24 1.89 0.48 19.83
C HIS A 24 0.68 0.80 20.72
N THR A 25 -0.29 1.51 20.15
CA THR A 25 -1.55 1.89 20.82
C THR A 25 -2.79 1.46 20.06
N SER A 26 -2.64 0.63 19.02
CA SER A 26 -3.66 0.38 17.98
C SER A 26 -4.09 1.68 17.27
N ASN A 27 -5.06 1.56 16.36
CA ASN A 27 -5.66 2.70 15.66
C ASN A 27 -6.86 3.31 16.41
N VAL A 28 -7.17 2.85 17.63
CA VAL A 28 -8.15 3.52 18.51
C VAL A 28 -7.66 4.92 18.88
N PHE A 29 -6.33 5.09 18.98
CA PHE A 29 -5.67 6.37 19.25
C PHE A 29 -4.70 6.70 18.12
N THR A 30 -4.41 7.99 17.96
CA THR A 30 -3.25 8.43 17.16
C THR A 30 -1.99 8.50 18.02
N ASN A 31 -0.85 8.74 17.40
CA ASN A 31 0.41 9.01 18.09
C ASN A 31 1.21 10.10 17.37
N GLU A 32 2.03 10.82 18.12
CA GLU A 32 2.79 11.96 17.61
C GLU A 32 3.72 11.59 16.43
N PRO A 33 4.47 10.46 16.45
CA PRO A 33 5.28 10.06 15.29
C PRO A 33 4.47 9.88 14.01
N ALA A 34 3.30 9.23 14.07
CA ALA A 34 2.44 9.04 12.91
C ALA A 34 1.91 10.37 12.36
N LEU A 35 1.50 11.30 13.23
CA LEU A 35 1.07 12.65 12.83
C LEU A 35 2.20 13.43 12.14
N ARG A 36 3.39 13.43 12.74
CA ARG A 36 4.56 14.13 12.16
C ARG A 36 4.96 13.56 10.80
N LEU A 37 4.97 12.23 10.65
CA LEU A 37 5.27 11.60 9.36
C LEU A 37 4.16 11.88 8.34
N GLY A 38 2.90 11.79 8.74
CA GLY A 38 1.75 12.08 7.88
C GLY A 38 1.80 13.49 7.32
N GLN A 39 2.07 14.49 8.17
CA GLN A 39 2.21 15.88 7.75
C GLN A 39 3.36 16.07 6.76
N LYS A 40 4.54 15.51 7.05
CA LYS A 40 5.69 15.59 6.14
C LYS A 40 5.40 15.01 4.75
N LEU A 41 4.62 13.93 4.68
CA LEU A 41 4.21 13.33 3.40
C LEU A 41 3.19 14.17 2.65
N VAL A 42 2.23 14.77 3.36
CA VAL A 42 1.25 15.71 2.79
C VAL A 42 1.97 16.92 2.19
N ASP A 43 2.87 17.55 2.96
CA ASP A 43 3.59 18.75 2.52
C ASP A 43 4.50 18.50 1.31
N ALA A 44 5.00 17.26 1.15
CA ALA A 44 5.94 16.89 0.10
C ALA A 44 5.29 16.28 -1.16
N THR A 45 3.97 16.06 -1.17
CA THR A 45 3.29 15.33 -2.26
C THR A 45 1.94 15.96 -2.62
N PHE A 46 1.18 15.30 -3.50
CA PHE A 46 -0.20 15.69 -3.83
C PHE A 46 -1.22 15.30 -2.75
N ALA A 47 -0.80 14.52 -1.76
CA ALA A 47 -1.71 13.87 -0.82
C ALA A 47 -2.30 14.88 0.16
N GLU A 48 -3.60 14.80 0.40
CA GLU A 48 -4.27 15.54 1.50
C GLU A 48 -4.40 14.68 2.77
N ARG A 49 -4.30 13.35 2.64
CA ARG A 49 -4.48 12.38 3.72
C ARG A 49 -3.57 11.16 3.51
N VAL A 50 -3.16 10.55 4.61
CA VAL A 50 -2.29 9.35 4.63
C VAL A 50 -2.88 8.29 5.54
N VAL A 51 -2.75 7.03 5.14
CA VAL A 51 -3.02 5.85 5.98
C VAL A 51 -1.78 4.98 6.02
N PHE A 52 -1.35 4.56 7.21
CA PHE A 52 -0.15 3.74 7.40
C PHE A 52 -0.49 2.24 7.44
N MET A 53 0.39 1.45 6.83
CA MET A 53 0.31 -0.01 6.73
C MET A 53 1.71 -0.59 6.99
N ASN A 54 1.80 -1.89 7.27
CA ASN A 54 3.07 -2.54 7.60
C ASN A 54 3.83 -3.03 6.36
N SER A 55 3.16 -3.09 5.20
CA SER A 55 3.75 -3.58 3.96
C SER A 55 3.18 -2.91 2.72
N GLY A 56 3.91 -3.01 1.60
CA GLY A 56 3.41 -2.58 0.29
C GLY A 56 2.19 -3.37 -0.20
N THR A 57 2.06 -4.64 0.20
CA THR A 57 0.89 -5.48 -0.12
C THR A 57 -0.38 -4.91 0.53
N GLU A 58 -0.33 -4.60 1.83
CA GLU A 58 -1.46 -4.00 2.56
C GLU A 58 -1.81 -2.59 2.06
N ALA A 59 -0.79 -1.79 1.71
CA ALA A 59 -0.99 -0.50 1.09
C ALA A 59 -1.75 -0.62 -0.24
N ASN A 60 -1.37 -1.58 -1.10
CA ASN A 60 -2.07 -1.82 -2.37
C ASN A 60 -3.48 -2.36 -2.16
N GLU A 61 -3.72 -3.27 -1.20
CA GLU A 61 -5.09 -3.68 -0.88
C GLU A 61 -5.96 -2.51 -0.44
N THR A 62 -5.41 -1.63 0.39
CA THR A 62 -6.11 -0.43 0.85
C THR A 62 -6.44 0.49 -0.32
N ALA A 63 -5.47 0.72 -1.22
CA ALA A 63 -5.69 1.51 -2.42
C ALA A 63 -6.77 0.90 -3.34
N PHE A 64 -6.73 -0.40 -3.60
CA PHE A 64 -7.70 -1.07 -4.45
C PHE A 64 -9.11 -1.10 -3.83
N LYS A 65 -9.20 -1.31 -2.51
CA LYS A 65 -10.48 -1.23 -1.78
C LYS A 65 -11.04 0.19 -1.79
N LEU A 66 -10.19 1.20 -1.57
CA LEU A 66 -10.59 2.60 -1.61
C LEU A 66 -11.08 3.01 -3.00
N ALA A 67 -10.38 2.62 -4.06
CA ALA A 67 -10.80 2.89 -5.43
C ALA A 67 -12.17 2.27 -5.76
N ARG A 68 -12.40 1.01 -5.35
CA ARG A 68 -13.70 0.35 -5.52
C ARG A 68 -14.80 0.99 -4.67
N TYR A 69 -14.52 1.30 -3.40
CA TYR A 69 -15.47 1.96 -2.50
C TYR A 69 -15.87 3.35 -3.02
N TYR A 70 -14.89 4.13 -3.48
CA TYR A 70 -15.14 5.42 -4.10
C TYR A 70 -16.03 5.27 -5.34
N ALA A 71 -15.70 4.32 -6.24
CA ALA A 71 -16.50 4.08 -7.44
C ALA A 71 -17.93 3.62 -7.14
N SER A 72 -18.12 2.76 -6.13
CA SER A 72 -19.46 2.28 -5.74
C SER A 72 -20.30 3.36 -5.08
N THR A 73 -19.69 4.25 -4.30
CA THR A 73 -20.40 5.32 -3.56
C THR A 73 -20.64 6.57 -4.39
N ARG A 74 -19.77 6.87 -5.36
CA ARG A 74 -19.85 8.09 -6.18
C ARG A 74 -20.38 7.89 -7.59
N HIS A 75 -20.38 6.65 -8.09
CA HIS A 75 -20.78 6.36 -9.46
C HIS A 75 -21.78 5.22 -9.53
N SER A 76 -21.32 3.97 -9.46
CA SER A 76 -22.17 2.79 -9.65
C SER A 76 -21.58 1.57 -8.94
N PRO A 77 -22.40 0.73 -8.29
CA PRO A 77 -21.92 -0.52 -7.71
C PRO A 77 -21.33 -1.48 -8.76
N TYR A 78 -21.62 -1.27 -10.05
CA TYR A 78 -21.12 -2.09 -11.14
C TYR A 78 -19.77 -1.58 -11.73
N LYS A 79 -19.28 -0.41 -11.32
CA LYS A 79 -17.98 0.13 -11.75
C LYS A 79 -16.83 -0.49 -10.93
N THR A 80 -16.52 -1.76 -11.21
CA THR A 80 -15.63 -2.58 -10.36
C THR A 80 -14.30 -2.99 -11.00
N LYS A 81 -14.15 -2.79 -12.32
CA LYS A 81 -12.98 -3.21 -13.09
C LYS A 81 -11.74 -2.43 -12.66
N ILE A 82 -10.64 -3.15 -12.46
CA ILE A 82 -9.29 -2.60 -12.25
C ILE A 82 -8.47 -2.99 -13.47
N ILE A 83 -7.79 -2.01 -14.07
CA ILE A 83 -6.89 -2.23 -15.20
C ILE A 83 -5.46 -2.22 -14.67
N ALA A 84 -4.68 -3.22 -15.05
CA ALA A 84 -3.28 -3.38 -14.66
C ALA A 84 -2.44 -3.81 -15.86
N PHE A 85 -1.12 -3.84 -15.66
CA PHE A 85 -0.14 -4.08 -16.71
C PHE A 85 0.47 -5.49 -16.60
N HIS A 86 0.83 -6.06 -17.74
CA HIS A 86 1.64 -7.27 -17.79
C HIS A 86 2.95 -7.09 -17.03
N ASN A 87 3.41 -8.14 -16.35
CA ASN A 87 4.61 -8.17 -15.50
C ASN A 87 4.58 -7.21 -14.29
N ALA A 88 3.43 -6.60 -13.96
CA ALA A 88 3.31 -5.77 -12.77
C ALA A 88 3.42 -6.59 -11.47
N PHE A 89 3.99 -5.97 -10.42
CA PHE A 89 4.07 -6.54 -9.07
C PHE A 89 3.37 -5.62 -8.06
N HIS A 90 2.30 -6.13 -7.43
CA HIS A 90 1.53 -5.38 -6.44
C HIS A 90 1.49 -6.03 -5.05
N GLY A 91 2.18 -7.15 -4.86
CA GLY A 91 2.17 -7.92 -3.62
C GLY A 91 1.84 -9.38 -3.85
N ARG A 92 1.62 -10.11 -2.76
CA ARG A 92 1.39 -11.57 -2.76
C ARG A 92 0.11 -12.01 -2.05
N SER A 93 -0.73 -11.07 -1.63
CA SER A 93 -2.08 -11.41 -1.16
C SER A 93 -2.98 -11.80 -2.33
N LEU A 94 -4.12 -12.44 -2.06
CA LEU A 94 -5.06 -12.88 -3.10
C LEU A 94 -5.45 -11.75 -4.05
N PHE A 95 -5.81 -10.58 -3.52
CA PHE A 95 -6.24 -9.47 -4.36
C PHE A 95 -5.05 -8.85 -5.12
N THR A 96 -3.93 -8.65 -4.43
CA THR A 96 -2.77 -7.97 -5.03
C THR A 96 -2.07 -8.83 -6.10
N VAL A 97 -1.99 -10.15 -5.92
CA VAL A 97 -1.45 -11.06 -6.94
C VAL A 97 -2.38 -11.14 -8.16
N SER A 98 -3.70 -11.07 -7.96
CA SER A 98 -4.69 -11.06 -9.05
C SER A 98 -4.65 -9.79 -9.90
N VAL A 99 -4.32 -8.65 -9.28
CA VAL A 99 -4.09 -7.38 -9.98
C VAL A 99 -2.69 -7.34 -10.61
N GLY A 100 -1.75 -8.12 -10.09
CA GLY A 100 -0.42 -8.31 -10.68
C GLY A 100 -0.47 -8.89 -12.09
N GLY A 101 0.65 -8.79 -12.80
CA GLY A 101 0.77 -9.22 -14.19
C GLY A 101 1.77 -10.35 -14.41
N ASN A 102 2.28 -10.97 -13.35
CA ASN A 102 3.35 -11.96 -13.45
C ASN A 102 2.78 -13.40 -13.50
N LEU A 103 3.09 -14.12 -14.58
CA LEU A 103 2.65 -15.50 -14.79
C LEU A 103 3.37 -16.51 -13.86
N ASN A 104 4.53 -16.13 -13.31
CA ASN A 104 5.34 -16.99 -12.44
C ASN A 104 4.95 -16.91 -10.96
N THR A 105 4.08 -15.97 -10.57
CA THR A 105 3.43 -16.02 -9.26
C THR A 105 2.27 -17.03 -9.32
N PRO A 106 2.05 -17.88 -8.28
CA PRO A 106 1.08 -18.96 -8.35
C PRO A 106 -0.29 -18.47 -8.83
N THR A 107 -0.58 -18.75 -10.10
CA THR A 107 -1.79 -18.39 -10.83
C THR A 107 -3.02 -19.15 -10.32
N ALA A 108 -2.82 -20.05 -9.35
CA ALA A 108 -3.82 -20.95 -8.78
C ALA A 108 -4.89 -20.26 -7.90
N LEU A 109 -4.77 -18.96 -7.62
CA LEU A 109 -5.69 -18.23 -6.74
C LEU A 109 -6.46 -17.08 -7.43
N ALA A 110 -6.05 -16.64 -8.62
CA ALA A 110 -6.66 -15.51 -9.32
C ALA A 110 -7.57 -16.01 -10.46
N PRO A 111 -8.90 -15.77 -10.45
CA PRO A 111 -9.69 -15.99 -11.65
C PRO A 111 -9.18 -15.05 -12.74
N SER A 112 -8.88 -15.61 -13.92
CA SER A 112 -8.36 -14.94 -15.11
C SER A 112 -8.78 -13.48 -15.24
N GLY A 113 -7.93 -12.56 -14.80
CA GLY A 113 -8.09 -11.14 -15.08
C GLY A 113 -7.99 -10.92 -16.59
N ARG A 114 -8.87 -10.09 -17.16
CA ARG A 114 -8.71 -9.65 -18.55
C ARG A 114 -7.53 -8.69 -18.60
N TYR A 115 -6.39 -9.19 -19.07
CA TYR A 115 -5.22 -8.38 -19.33
C TYR A 115 -5.48 -7.38 -20.46
N CYS A 116 -4.98 -6.16 -20.32
CA CYS A 116 -4.96 -5.19 -21.41
C CYS A 116 -3.97 -5.68 -22.48
N PRO A 117 -4.38 -5.91 -23.75
CA PRO A 117 -3.43 -6.29 -24.79
C PRO A 117 -2.36 -5.21 -24.97
N ARG A 118 -1.14 -5.63 -25.35
CA ARG A 118 -0.05 -4.70 -25.67
C ARG A 118 -0.55 -3.67 -26.70
N PRO A 119 -0.29 -2.36 -26.51
CA PRO A 119 -0.37 -1.44 -27.64
C PRO A 119 0.69 -1.89 -28.66
N VAL A 120 0.21 -2.27 -29.84
CA VAL A 120 1.04 -2.28 -31.07
C VAL A 120 1.35 -0.86 -31.49
#